data_AF-A0A4Q0UX05-F1
#
_entry.id   AF-A0A4Q0UX05-F1
#
_cell.length_a   1.000
_cell.length_b   1.000
_cell.length_c   1.000
_cell.angle_alpha   90.00
_cell.angle_beta   90.00
_cell.angle_gamma   90.00
#
_symmetry.space_group_name_H-M   'P 1'
#
loop_
_entity.id
_entity.type
_entity.pdbx_description
1 polymer ?
#
loop_
_entity_poly.entity_id
_entity_poly.type
_entity_poly.pdbx_seq_one_letter_code
_entity_poly.pdbx_strand_id
1 'polypeptide(L)' 'MSNKELLLKKIEEIRELMNKLIEEKDELIDPEIVEVSQQLDRLLNEYNDILKKEK' A
#
# COMPACT_ATOMS: atom_id res chain seq x y z
N MET A 1 -0.33 -0.91 20.30
CA MET A 1 -0.58 -0.74 18.87
C MET A 1 -1.39 -1.95 18.41
N SER A 2 -2.59 -1.75 17.88
CA SER A 2 -3.46 -2.83 17.38
C SER A 2 -2.97 -3.36 16.03
N ASN A 3 -3.39 -4.56 15.64
CA ASN A 3 -3.10 -5.11 14.31
C ASN A 3 -3.57 -4.18 13.17
N LYS A 4 -4.70 -3.49 13.39
CA LYS A 4 -5.27 -2.50 12.46
C LYS A 4 -4.38 -1.26 12.32
N GLU A 5 -3.88 -0.73 13.42
CA GLU A 5 -2.94 0.41 13.42
C GLU A 5 -1.62 0.06 12.74
N LEU A 6 -1.09 -1.15 12.98
CA LEU A 6 0.11 -1.64 12.32
C LEU A 6 -0.08 -1.78 10.81
N LEU A 7 -1.25 -2.27 10.37
CA LEU A 7 -1.58 -2.39 8.96
C LEU A 7 -1.71 -1.01 8.30
N LEU A 8 -2.35 -0.04 8.96
CA LEU A 8 -2.43 1.34 8.47
C LEU A 8 -1.04 1.98 8.32
N LYS A 9 -0.14 1.75 9.29
CA LYS A 9 1.24 2.23 9.21
C LYS A 9 1.97 1.67 7.99
N LYS A 10 1.81 0.37 7.71
CA LYS A 10 2.41 -0.27 6.52
C LYS A 10 1.82 0.25 5.21
N ILE A 11 0.50 0.48 5.15
CA ILE A 11 -0.15 1.08 3.99
C ILE A 11 0.46 2.45 3.69
N GLU A 12 0.66 3.27 4.72
CA GLU A 12 1.27 4.59 4.57
C GLU A 12 2.73 4.51 4.12
N GLU A 13 3.53 3.64 4.71
CA GLU A 13 4.94 3.41 4.33
C GLU A 13 5.07 2.98 2.85
N ILE A 14 4.21 2.06 2.39
CA ILE A 14 4.21 1.60 1.00
C ILE A 14 3.71 2.70 0.05
N ARG A 15 2.73 3.51 0.46
CA ARG A 15 2.28 4.66 -0.32
C ARG A 15 3.38 5.70 -0.51
N GLU A 16 4.12 6.02 0.55
CA GLU A 16 5.27 6.93 0.48
C GLU A 16 6.37 6.39 -0.44
N LEU A 17 6.67 5.09 -0.36
CA LEU A 17 7.62 4.44 -1.25
C LEU A 17 7.17 4.52 -2.71
N MET A 18 5.90 4.24 -2.99
CA MET A 18 5.34 4.31 -4.33
C MET A 18 5.46 5.72 -4.91
N ASN A 19 5.16 6.76 -4.11
CA ASN A 19 5.28 8.15 -4.54
C ASN A 19 6.73 8.53 -4.86
N LYS A 20 7.70 8.08 -4.06
CA LYS A 20 9.13 8.30 -4.35
C LYS A 20 9.54 7.64 -5.67
N LEU A 21 9.11 6.40 -5.90
CA LEU A 21 9.40 5.72 -7.17
C LEU A 21 8.76 6.44 -8.36
N ILE A 22 7.54 6.96 -8.21
CA ILE A 22 6.87 7.76 -9.25
C ILE A 22 7.65 9.06 -9.54
N GLU A 23 8.28 9.67 -8.54
CA GLU A 23 9.13 10.85 -8.73
C GLU A 23 10.48 10.50 -9.39
N GLU A 24 11.00 9.29 -9.18
CA GLU A 24 12.30 8.84 -9.67
C GLU A 24 12.26 8.19 -11.07
N LYS A 25 11.12 7.63 -11.48
CA LYS A 25 10.97 6.91 -12.76
C LYS A 25 10.18 7.72 -13.77
N ASP A 26 10.57 7.62 -15.04
CA ASP A 26 9.92 8.33 -16.15
C ASP A 26 8.52 7.78 -16.48
N GLU A 27 8.27 6.49 -16.22
CA GLU A 27 7.04 5.80 -16.60
C GLU A 27 6.37 5.10 -15.42
N LEU A 28 5.07 5.32 -15.23
CA LEU A 28 4.28 4.65 -14.18
C LEU A 28 4.16 3.13 -14.35
N ILE A 29 4.46 2.62 -15.55
CA ILE A 29 4.46 1.19 -15.85
C ILE A 29 5.82 0.53 -15.57
N ASP A 30 6.77 1.27 -15.01
CA ASP A 30 8.03 0.71 -14.51
C ASP A 30 7.71 -0.50 -13.60
N PRO A 31 8.35 -1.66 -13.81
CA PRO A 31 8.05 -2.88 -13.07
C PRO A 31 8.10 -2.70 -11.55
N GLU A 32 8.96 -1.81 -11.05
CA GLU A 32 9.11 -1.52 -9.62
C GLU A 32 7.89 -0.74 -9.08
N ILE A 33 7.41 0.25 -9.83
CA ILE A 33 6.18 0.98 -9.49
C ILE A 33 4.97 0.02 -9.53
N VAL A 34 4.89 -0.82 -10.57
CA VAL A 34 3.82 -1.81 -10.70
C VAL A 34 3.85 -2.77 -9.51
N GLU A 35 5.01 -3.29 -9.12
CA GLU A 35 5.14 -4.20 -7.99
C GLU A 35 4.69 -3.54 -6.68
N VAL A 36 5.16 -2.32 -6.39
CA VAL A 36 4.78 -1.58 -5.18
C VAL A 36 3.28 -1.25 -5.17
N SER A 37 2.70 -0.89 -6.31
CA SER A 37 1.26 -0.63 -6.42
C SER A 37 0.41 -1.88 -6.12
N GLN A 38 0.86 -3.06 -6.56
CA GLN A 38 0.19 -4.33 -6.25
C GLN A 38 0.34 -4.72 -4.78
N GLN A 39 1.48 -4.39 -4.15
CA GLN A 39 1.65 -4.56 -2.71
C GLN A 39 0.69 -3.65 -1.92
N LEU A 40 0.56 -2.39 -2.33
CA LEU A 40 -0.38 -1.44 -1.72
C LEU A 40 -1.83 -1.94 -1.81
N ASP A 41 -2.24 -2.41 -2.99
CA ASP A 41 -3.59 -2.95 -3.22
C ASP A 41 -3.90 -4.14 -2.30
N ARG A 42 -2.96 -5.09 -2.15
CA ARG A 42 -3.12 -6.22 -1.23
C ARG A 42 -3.35 -5.77 0.22
N LEU A 43 -2.58 -4.79 0.70
CA LEU A 43 -2.71 -4.26 2.07
C LEU A 43 -4.05 -3.52 2.27
N LEU A 44 -4.49 -2.75 1.28
CA LEU A 44 -5.78 -2.05 1.31
C LEU A 44 -6.95 -3.05 1.35
N ASN A 45 -6.86 -4.13 0.58
CA ASN A 45 -7.85 -5.20 0.59
C ASN A 45 -7.91 -5.92 1.94
N GLU A 46 -6.75 -6.23 2.55
CA GLU A 46 -6.68 -6.80 3.90
C GLU A 46 -7.34 -5.86 4.94
N TYR A 47 -7.05 -4.56 4.86
CA TYR A 47 -7.63 -3.57 5.76
C TYR A 47 -9.15 -3.48 5.60
N ASN A 48 -9.65 -3.48 4.36
CA ASN A 48 -11.07 -3.49 4.06
C ASN A 48 -11.77 -4.74 4.62
N ASP A 49 -11.14 -5.91 4.55
CA ASP A 49 -11.70 -7.14 5.10
C ASP A 49 -11.76 -7.13 6.63
N ILE A 50 -10.80 -6.49 7.31
CA ILE A 50 -10.88 -6.22 8.75
C ILE A 50 -12.09 -5.33 9.05
N LEU A 51 -12.27 -4.22 8.32
CA LEU A 51 -13.40 -3.31 8.51
C LEU A 51 -14.76 -3.99 8.30
N LYS A 52 -14.85 -4.92 7.35
CA LYS A 52 -16.09 -5.70 7.11
C LYS A 52 -16.41 -6.66 8.26
N LYS A 53 -15.40 -7.20 8.95
CA LYS A 53 -15.60 -8.11 10.10
C LYS A 53 -15.96 -7.38 11.39
N GLU A 54 -15.69 -6.07 11.46
CA GLU A 54 -16.05 -5.19 12.57
C GLU A 54 -17.50 -4.64 12.45
N LYS A 55 -18.19 -4.89 11.32
CA LYS A 55 -19.61 -4.57 11.12
C LYS A 55 -20.53 -5.69 11.59
#